data_AF-A0AA94F1K2-F1
#
_entry.id   AF-A0AA94F1K2-F1
#
_cell.length_a   1.000
_cell.length_b   1.000
_cell.length_c   1.000
_cell.angle_alpha   90.00
_cell.angle_beta   90.00
_cell.angle_gamma   90.00
#
_symmetry.space_group_name_H-M   'P 1'
#
loop_
_entity.id
_entity.type
_entity.pdbx_description
1 polymer ?
#
loop_
_entity_poly.entity_id
_entity_poly.type
_entity_poly.pdbx_seq_one_letter_code
_entity_poly.pdbx_strand_id
1 'polypeptide(L)'
;MRKKKRYYKTNTHNLKHRKKSKDFPAEHKPRSKKEEKGVFRSISETIDEIWDWAETQGTAQRDKPHTIEIPEGKSPAVIGKTKVEKKEEKKAVGKCPNCDKDITVAELKQIFTKADDNKLKQIVDTYNKYMKPLNMNTCWNKAHFFAQAAVESGLSFTLKKGESFDYLADDLYKGRLNPKTNKYKIIFSYFYKNSESYLYGRKEEFKNHKKIITQKANQEMIANLAYGPNSAMGKTLGNTGKEDGWNFRGKGCIQLTGRGNYEAANKYTLKYENVNILNNSDTVATDIKIAVLTSMAFFDYNKINKIANGTKNVKGKICPKVGKNVTLANGKTNYDEKQEIFDEKTSKIFKIDSCNFTEEEQSNNKPFIIRLVRKWQTNKSTIGEVSIDDTDIKGYILEEKGPDTTTSGKEQRIPVGTYNIVWHNGKKIKNVLKVYNNDVPIERAILIHKGNIAEDTEGCLLPGLTKEIDKVNRSKEMFNKIIAEAKKRGLTNSKLIITANYEN
;
A
#
# COMPACT_ATOMS: atom_id res chain seq x y z
N MET A 1 6.54 -19.09 51.75
CA MET A 1 7.28 -18.15 50.85
C MET A 1 8.77 -18.49 50.85
N ARG A 2 9.44 -18.65 49.69
CA ARG A 2 10.92 -18.82 49.61
C ARG A 2 11.50 -17.98 48.47
N LYS A 3 12.18 -16.88 48.80
CA LYS A 3 12.89 -16.02 47.81
C LYS A 3 14.24 -16.64 47.44
N LYS A 4 14.40 -17.14 46.20
CA LYS A 4 15.71 -17.56 45.67
C LYS A 4 16.56 -16.32 45.34
N LYS A 5 17.62 -16.07 46.12
CA LYS A 5 18.65 -15.07 45.80
C LYS A 5 19.41 -15.49 44.53
N ARG A 6 19.60 -14.58 43.57
CA ARG A 6 20.54 -14.77 42.45
C ARG A 6 21.86 -14.08 42.80
N TYR A 7 22.94 -14.85 42.91
CA TYR A 7 24.31 -14.32 42.98
C TYR A 7 24.88 -14.24 41.57
N TYR A 8 25.43 -13.08 41.19
CA TYR A 8 26.30 -12.96 40.02
C TYR A 8 27.75 -12.98 40.52
N LYS A 9 28.53 -13.99 40.13
CA LYS A 9 29.98 -13.98 40.30
C LYS A 9 30.61 -13.08 39.24
N THR A 10 31.35 -12.07 39.65
CA THR A 10 32.25 -11.29 38.79
C THR A 10 33.57 -12.03 38.63
N ASN A 11 33.85 -12.57 37.44
CA ASN A 11 35.19 -13.04 37.09
C ASN A 11 35.91 -11.92 36.33
N THR A 12 36.98 -11.37 36.94
CA THR A 12 37.98 -10.58 36.23
C THR A 12 38.86 -11.52 35.41
N HIS A 13 38.99 -11.27 34.10
CA HIS A 13 39.97 -11.96 33.27
C HIS A 13 40.82 -10.97 32.48
N ASN A 14 42.13 -11.07 32.72
CA ASN A 14 43.16 -10.29 32.05
C ASN A 14 43.20 -10.55 30.55
N LEU A 15 43.41 -9.48 29.78
CA LEU A 15 43.79 -9.56 28.37
C LEU A 15 45.15 -10.26 28.26
N LYS A 16 45.20 -11.36 27.49
CA LYS A 16 46.45 -11.87 26.92
C LYS A 16 46.33 -11.91 25.40
N HIS A 17 47.10 -11.05 24.73
CA HIS A 17 47.30 -11.12 23.28
C HIS A 17 47.86 -12.49 22.88
N ARG A 18 47.38 -13.06 21.78
CA ARG A 18 48.02 -14.21 21.11
C ARG A 18 48.33 -13.84 19.67
N LYS A 19 49.55 -14.21 19.23
CA LYS A 19 50.21 -13.74 18.01
C LYS A 19 49.54 -14.27 16.73
N LYS A 20 49.71 -13.51 15.63
CA LYS A 20 49.48 -13.99 14.26
C LYS A 20 50.55 -15.04 13.89
N SER A 21 50.18 -15.99 13.03
CA SER A 21 51.09 -16.79 12.18
C SER A 21 50.64 -16.67 10.72
N LYS A 22 51.56 -16.96 9.79
CA LYS A 22 51.46 -16.72 8.35
C LYS A 22 51.99 -17.95 7.58
N ASP A 23 51.66 -18.02 6.28
CA ASP A 23 52.27 -18.87 5.22
C ASP A 23 51.95 -20.40 5.30
N PHE A 24 51.74 -21.23 4.25
CA PHE A 24 51.46 -21.15 2.78
C PHE A 24 51.16 -22.62 2.29
N PRO A 25 50.93 -23.01 0.98
CA PRO A 25 50.61 -22.33 -0.29
C PRO A 25 49.43 -22.96 -1.14
N ALA A 26 49.18 -22.37 -2.33
CA ALA A 26 48.82 -22.90 -3.68
C ALA A 26 47.79 -24.05 -4.01
N GLU A 27 46.85 -23.68 -4.89
CA GLU A 27 46.44 -24.30 -6.19
C GLU A 27 45.55 -25.58 -6.38
N HIS A 28 44.46 -25.35 -7.15
CA HIS A 28 43.78 -26.17 -8.17
C HIS A 28 43.36 -27.66 -7.96
N LYS A 29 42.03 -27.91 -8.00
CA LYS A 29 41.37 -28.98 -8.80
C LYS A 29 39.87 -28.68 -9.06
N PRO A 30 39.18 -29.35 -10.02
CA PRO A 30 38.02 -28.78 -10.73
C PRO A 30 36.61 -29.15 -10.22
N ARG A 31 35.60 -28.63 -10.92
CA ARG A 31 34.15 -28.63 -10.62
C ARG A 31 33.45 -29.97 -10.91
N SER A 32 32.47 -30.35 -10.09
CA SER A 32 31.46 -31.39 -10.38
C SER A 32 30.04 -30.95 -9.91
N LYS A 33 28.99 -31.68 -10.32
CA LYS A 33 27.56 -31.29 -10.29
C LYS A 33 26.71 -32.03 -9.23
N LYS A 34 25.44 -31.60 -9.12
CA LYS A 34 24.24 -32.19 -8.46
C LYS A 34 24.11 -31.91 -6.94
N GLU A 35 23.12 -31.10 -6.54
CA GLU A 35 21.69 -31.42 -6.19
C GLU A 35 21.60 -31.89 -4.72
N GLU A 36 20.71 -31.43 -3.82
CA GLU A 36 19.39 -30.78 -4.00
C GLU A 36 18.91 -29.95 -2.75
N LYS A 37 17.95 -29.02 -2.98
CA LYS A 37 16.85 -28.51 -2.10
C LYS A 37 17.10 -27.69 -0.79
N GLY A 38 16.38 -26.55 -0.70
CA GLY A 38 16.13 -25.74 0.51
C GLY A 38 16.16 -24.20 0.31
N VAL A 39 15.27 -23.58 -0.49
CA VAL A 39 13.97 -22.98 -0.06
C VAL A 39 14.15 -21.90 1.04
N PHE A 40 13.87 -20.59 0.88
CA PHE A 40 12.84 -19.87 0.10
C PHE A 40 13.36 -18.53 -0.53
N ARG A 41 12.72 -18.05 -1.62
CA ARG A 41 13.03 -16.81 -2.38
C ARG A 41 12.43 -15.52 -1.79
N SER A 42 12.98 -14.37 -2.19
CA SER A 42 12.43 -13.02 -2.01
C SER A 42 11.27 -12.70 -2.97
N ILE A 43 10.28 -11.95 -2.49
CA ILE A 43 9.12 -11.53 -3.28
C ILE A 43 9.40 -10.16 -3.94
N SER A 44 9.97 -10.17 -5.14
CA SER A 44 10.00 -8.99 -6.04
C SER A 44 9.98 -9.33 -7.54
N GLU A 45 9.98 -10.61 -7.93
CA GLU A 45 10.00 -11.05 -9.33
C GLU A 45 9.01 -12.19 -9.51
N THR A 46 7.74 -11.88 -9.84
CA THR A 46 6.72 -12.86 -10.28
C THR A 46 5.47 -12.17 -10.87
N ILE A 47 5.63 -11.40 -11.96
CA ILE A 47 4.56 -11.17 -12.96
C ILE A 47 5.18 -11.16 -14.36
N ASP A 48 5.89 -12.23 -14.69
CA ASP A 48 6.19 -12.66 -16.05
C ASP A 48 6.15 -14.20 -16.07
N GLU A 49 5.91 -14.81 -17.24
CA GLU A 49 5.84 -16.25 -17.52
C GLU A 49 4.62 -17.05 -16.99
N ILE A 50 3.47 -16.93 -17.68
CA ILE A 50 2.74 -18.06 -18.30
C ILE A 50 2.05 -17.46 -19.55
N TRP A 51 2.16 -17.93 -20.80
CA TRP A 51 2.32 -19.30 -21.33
C TRP A 51 3.21 -19.35 -22.58
N ASP A 52 3.79 -20.51 -22.85
CA ASP A 52 4.51 -20.84 -24.08
C ASP A 52 3.78 -21.97 -24.84
N TRP A 53 3.63 -21.83 -26.16
CA TRP A 53 3.59 -22.96 -27.09
C TRP A 53 4.03 -22.51 -28.49
N ALA A 54 4.77 -23.38 -29.16
CA ALA A 54 5.46 -23.09 -30.41
C ALA A 54 4.73 -23.69 -31.63
N GLU A 55 5.34 -23.43 -32.80
CA GLU A 55 5.22 -24.14 -34.08
C GLU A 55 4.35 -23.55 -35.22
N THR A 56 5.09 -23.00 -36.19
CA THR A 56 4.91 -23.11 -37.65
C THR A 56 3.81 -22.35 -38.39
N GLN A 57 4.12 -22.06 -39.66
CA GLN A 57 3.30 -21.35 -40.63
C GLN A 57 2.30 -22.29 -41.30
N GLY A 58 1.04 -21.88 -41.39
CA GLY A 58 0.01 -22.51 -42.22
C GLY A 58 -0.79 -21.45 -42.97
N THR A 59 -0.93 -21.60 -44.28
CA THR A 59 -1.55 -20.61 -45.17
C THR A 59 -3.04 -20.87 -45.43
N ALA A 60 -3.71 -19.79 -45.86
CA ALA A 60 -4.86 -19.76 -46.77
C ALA A 60 -6.33 -19.82 -46.23
N GLN A 61 -7.03 -18.75 -46.66
CA GLN A 61 -8.42 -18.67 -47.14
C GLN A 61 -9.63 -18.46 -46.20
N ARG A 62 -10.63 -17.83 -46.84
CA ARG A 62 -11.92 -17.34 -46.34
C ARG A 62 -13.00 -18.37 -46.69
N ASP A 63 -14.11 -18.43 -45.95
CA ASP A 63 -15.42 -18.00 -46.50
C ASP A 63 -16.60 -18.06 -45.51
N LYS A 64 -17.47 -17.04 -45.64
CA LYS A 64 -18.94 -16.99 -45.44
C LYS A 64 -19.56 -17.18 -44.02
N PRO A 65 -20.72 -16.54 -43.77
CA PRO A 65 -21.41 -16.56 -42.48
C PRO A 65 -22.44 -17.71 -42.37
N HIS A 66 -22.98 -17.92 -41.17
CA HIS A 66 -24.21 -18.70 -40.95
C HIS A 66 -25.24 -17.90 -40.16
N THR A 67 -26.42 -17.80 -40.75
CA THR A 67 -27.68 -17.36 -40.13
C THR A 67 -28.43 -18.61 -39.66
N ILE A 68 -28.89 -18.66 -38.42
CA ILE A 68 -29.92 -19.63 -37.97
C ILE A 68 -30.92 -18.89 -37.07
N GLU A 69 -32.19 -19.29 -37.21
CA GLU A 69 -33.40 -18.58 -36.76
C GLU A 69 -33.80 -18.92 -35.31
N ILE A 70 -34.76 -18.14 -34.78
CA ILE A 70 -35.40 -18.35 -33.48
C ILE A 70 -36.80 -18.96 -33.71
N PRO A 71 -37.17 -20.10 -33.09
CA PRO A 71 -38.55 -20.56 -33.05
C PRO A 71 -39.26 -20.16 -31.74
N GLU A 72 -40.48 -19.63 -31.86
CA GLU A 72 -41.42 -19.51 -30.73
C GLU A 72 -42.14 -20.85 -30.45
N GLY A 73 -42.53 -21.08 -29.18
CA GLY A 73 -43.37 -22.23 -28.79
C GLY A 73 -44.13 -21.96 -27.49
N LYS A 74 -45.45 -22.22 -27.47
CA LYS A 74 -46.38 -21.84 -26.39
C LYS A 74 -46.82 -23.04 -25.54
N SER A 75 -46.80 -22.90 -24.21
CA SER A 75 -47.77 -23.44 -23.22
C SER A 75 -47.97 -24.98 -23.10
N PRO A 76 -48.53 -25.55 -22.00
CA PRO A 76 -49.43 -24.93 -21.01
C PRO A 76 -49.09 -25.17 -19.51
N ALA A 77 -49.95 -24.61 -18.65
CA ALA A 77 -49.84 -24.68 -17.19
C ALA A 77 -50.41 -25.97 -16.58
N VAL A 78 -49.90 -26.36 -15.40
CA VAL A 78 -50.53 -27.32 -14.48
C VAL A 78 -50.61 -26.70 -13.08
N ILE A 79 -51.78 -26.86 -12.44
CA ILE A 79 -52.10 -26.23 -11.16
C ILE A 79 -51.73 -27.15 -9.98
N GLY A 80 -51.11 -26.57 -8.95
CA GLY A 80 -51.36 -26.96 -7.56
C GLY A 80 -50.28 -27.78 -6.84
N LYS A 81 -49.53 -27.10 -5.96
CA LYS A 81 -49.74 -27.20 -4.49
C LYS A 81 -48.82 -26.25 -3.72
N THR A 82 -49.42 -25.35 -2.96
CA THR A 82 -48.72 -24.35 -2.13
C THR A 82 -48.04 -25.01 -0.94
N LYS A 83 -46.72 -24.80 -0.76
CA LYS A 83 -46.04 -25.01 0.53
C LYS A 83 -44.97 -23.96 0.77
N VAL A 84 -45.42 -22.85 1.37
CA VAL A 84 -44.66 -21.88 2.18
C VAL A 84 -43.17 -21.77 1.84
N GLU A 85 -42.85 -21.02 0.80
CA GLU A 85 -41.53 -20.39 0.72
C GLU A 85 -41.42 -19.39 1.87
N LYS A 86 -40.39 -19.52 2.70
CA LYS A 86 -39.92 -18.38 3.49
C LYS A 86 -39.58 -17.28 2.48
N LYS A 87 -40.14 -16.08 2.66
CA LYS A 87 -39.57 -14.89 2.04
C LYS A 87 -38.15 -14.74 2.59
N GLU A 88 -37.17 -15.27 1.86
CA GLU A 88 -35.87 -14.65 1.84
C GLU A 88 -36.09 -13.26 1.27
N GLU A 89 -36.10 -12.27 2.17
CA GLU A 89 -35.92 -10.89 1.78
C GLU A 89 -34.63 -10.85 0.97
N LYS A 90 -34.76 -10.61 -0.34
CA LYS A 90 -33.63 -10.24 -1.19
C LYS A 90 -33.02 -9.02 -0.54
N LYS A 91 -31.95 -9.20 0.24
CA LYS A 91 -31.17 -8.11 0.84
C LYS A 91 -30.88 -7.14 -0.29
N ALA A 92 -31.41 -5.92 -0.18
CA ALA A 92 -31.10 -4.89 -1.14
C ALA A 92 -29.58 -4.80 -1.26
N VAL A 93 -29.06 -4.90 -2.48
CA VAL A 93 -27.64 -4.70 -2.79
C VAL A 93 -27.37 -3.20 -2.74
N GLY A 94 -27.52 -2.64 -1.54
CA GLY A 94 -27.40 -1.24 -1.21
C GLY A 94 -26.16 -1.02 -0.35
N LYS A 95 -25.47 0.10 -0.61
CA LYS A 95 -24.21 0.48 0.03
C LYS A 95 -24.28 0.37 1.56
N CYS A 96 -23.23 -0.11 2.21
CA CYS A 96 -23.25 -0.33 3.65
C CYS A 96 -23.53 0.96 4.46
N PRO A 97 -24.62 1.00 5.27
CA PRO A 97 -25.06 2.23 5.94
C PRO A 97 -24.10 2.71 7.04
N ASN A 98 -23.22 1.83 7.53
CA ASN A 98 -22.24 2.13 8.58
C ASN A 98 -20.83 2.42 8.02
N CYS A 99 -20.55 2.11 6.74
CA CYS A 99 -19.25 2.36 6.12
C CYS A 99 -18.99 3.87 5.98
N ASP A 100 -19.88 4.63 5.35
CA ASP A 100 -19.63 6.08 5.17
C ASP A 100 -19.98 6.95 6.38
N LYS A 101 -20.55 6.36 7.44
CA LYS A 101 -20.92 7.06 8.68
C LYS A 101 -19.67 7.48 9.46
N ASP A 102 -19.63 8.73 9.85
CA ASP A 102 -18.61 9.29 10.73
C ASP A 102 -18.60 8.59 12.10
N ILE A 103 -17.39 8.34 12.63
CA ILE A 103 -17.21 7.86 14.01
C ILE A 103 -17.44 9.01 15.00
N THR A 104 -17.88 8.69 16.21
CA THR A 104 -18.18 9.66 17.27
C THR A 104 -17.20 9.54 18.45
N VAL A 105 -17.07 10.61 19.23
CA VAL A 105 -16.28 10.61 20.48
C VAL A 105 -16.83 9.57 21.47
N ALA A 106 -18.15 9.37 21.53
CA ALA A 106 -18.79 8.39 22.41
C ALA A 106 -18.48 6.93 22.02
N GLU A 107 -18.40 6.60 20.73
CA GLU A 107 -17.93 5.30 20.25
C GLU A 107 -16.43 5.11 20.59
N LEU A 108 -15.62 6.15 20.38
CA LEU A 108 -14.18 6.07 20.61
C LEU A 108 -13.80 6.00 22.10
N LYS A 109 -14.58 6.62 22.99
CA LYS A 109 -14.42 6.54 24.46
C LYS A 109 -14.58 5.13 25.02
N GLN A 110 -15.40 4.27 24.39
CA GLN A 110 -15.57 2.86 24.79
C GLN A 110 -14.31 2.01 24.52
N ILE A 111 -13.50 2.44 23.55
CA ILE A 111 -12.20 1.83 23.23
C ILE A 111 -11.13 2.42 24.16
N PHE A 112 -10.98 3.75 24.16
CA PHE A 112 -9.95 4.47 24.90
C PHE A 112 -10.51 5.10 26.18
N THR A 113 -10.86 4.25 27.14
CA THR A 113 -11.57 4.64 28.37
C THR A 113 -10.80 5.60 29.27
N LYS A 114 -9.50 5.80 29.04
CA LYS A 114 -8.61 6.70 29.80
C LYS A 114 -8.12 7.90 28.99
N ALA A 115 -8.60 8.10 27.76
CA ALA A 115 -8.27 9.27 26.96
C ALA A 115 -9.18 10.46 27.34
N ASP A 116 -8.63 11.66 27.26
CA ASP A 116 -9.37 12.92 27.40
C ASP A 116 -10.20 13.22 26.15
N ASP A 117 -11.31 13.94 26.33
CA ASP A 117 -12.30 14.12 25.27
C ASP A 117 -11.81 15.04 24.14
N ASN A 118 -10.89 15.96 24.43
CA ASN A 118 -10.24 16.80 23.41
C ASN A 118 -9.34 15.96 22.49
N LYS A 119 -8.50 15.09 23.05
CA LYS A 119 -7.71 14.11 22.29
C LYS A 119 -8.61 13.20 21.45
N LEU A 120 -9.69 12.69 22.05
CA LEU A 120 -10.66 11.85 21.31
C LEU A 120 -11.31 12.61 20.16
N LYS A 121 -11.70 13.87 20.37
CA LYS A 121 -12.22 14.74 19.31
C LYS A 121 -11.21 14.91 18.18
N GLN A 122 -9.94 15.19 18.48
CA GLN A 122 -8.90 15.32 17.45
C GLN A 122 -8.71 14.01 16.64
N ILE A 123 -8.77 12.85 17.29
CA ILE A 123 -8.68 11.55 16.60
C ILE A 123 -9.90 11.34 15.70
N VAL A 124 -11.11 11.61 16.20
CA VAL A 124 -12.38 11.50 15.48
C VAL A 124 -12.40 12.41 14.26
N ASP A 125 -12.14 13.72 14.46
CA ASP A 125 -12.11 14.72 13.38
C ASP A 125 -11.11 14.32 12.29
N THR A 126 -9.91 13.87 12.67
CA THR A 126 -8.86 13.44 11.73
C THR A 126 -9.28 12.18 10.97
N TYR A 127 -9.79 11.16 11.67
CA TYR A 127 -10.16 9.90 11.04
C TYR A 127 -11.33 10.11 10.06
N ASN A 128 -12.37 10.83 10.44
CA ASN A 128 -13.51 11.13 9.57
C ASN A 128 -13.09 11.94 8.33
N LYS A 129 -12.22 12.95 8.50
CA LYS A 129 -11.66 13.76 7.40
C LYS A 129 -10.93 12.91 6.35
N TYR A 130 -10.22 11.85 6.77
CA TYR A 130 -9.34 11.08 5.89
C TYR A 130 -9.79 9.66 5.54
N MET A 131 -10.81 9.12 6.20
CA MET A 131 -11.22 7.74 5.96
C MET A 131 -11.73 7.49 4.53
N LYS A 132 -12.41 8.45 3.90
CA LYS A 132 -12.86 8.33 2.51
C LYS A 132 -11.70 8.47 1.51
N PRO A 133 -10.85 9.52 1.54
CA PRO A 133 -9.68 9.63 0.68
C PRO A 133 -8.66 8.47 0.75
N LEU A 134 -8.62 7.74 1.87
CA LEU A 134 -7.68 6.64 2.11
C LEU A 134 -8.33 5.24 2.02
N ASN A 135 -9.60 5.15 1.60
CA ASN A 135 -10.37 3.89 1.53
C ASN A 135 -10.38 3.11 2.86
N MET A 136 -10.45 3.85 3.97
CA MET A 136 -10.52 3.33 5.35
C MET A 136 -11.88 3.59 6.02
N ASN A 137 -12.88 4.04 5.26
CA ASN A 137 -14.24 4.30 5.75
C ASN A 137 -14.96 3.02 6.23
N THR A 138 -14.66 1.84 5.67
CA THR A 138 -15.44 0.64 5.99
C THR A 138 -15.47 0.26 7.48
N CYS A 139 -16.55 -0.39 7.93
CA CYS A 139 -16.67 -0.93 9.29
C CYS A 139 -15.45 -1.77 9.70
N TRP A 140 -14.99 -2.60 8.77
CA TRP A 140 -13.80 -3.44 8.92
C TRP A 140 -12.53 -2.62 9.12
N ASN A 141 -12.32 -1.56 8.32
CA ASN A 141 -11.16 -0.68 8.45
C ASN A 141 -11.13 0.07 9.78
N LYS A 142 -12.28 0.61 10.21
CA LYS A 142 -12.45 1.21 11.54
C LYS A 142 -12.08 0.22 12.65
N ALA A 143 -12.66 -0.98 12.61
CA ALA A 143 -12.41 -2.01 13.61
C ALA A 143 -10.94 -2.45 13.69
N HIS A 144 -10.31 -2.76 12.55
CA HIS A 144 -8.92 -3.18 12.49
C HIS A 144 -7.96 -2.06 12.90
N PHE A 145 -8.16 -0.84 12.42
CA PHE A 145 -7.30 0.30 12.75
C PHE A 145 -7.30 0.60 14.24
N PHE A 146 -8.48 0.73 14.86
CA PHE A 146 -8.57 1.06 16.28
C PHE A 146 -8.17 -0.11 17.19
N ALA A 147 -8.26 -1.37 16.75
CA ALA A 147 -7.70 -2.50 17.48
C ALA A 147 -6.16 -2.46 17.53
N GLN A 148 -5.49 -2.09 16.43
CA GLN A 148 -4.03 -1.86 16.44
C GLN A 148 -3.68 -0.68 17.36
N ALA A 149 -4.39 0.45 17.20
CA ALA A 149 -4.15 1.67 17.97
C ALA A 149 -4.32 1.46 19.49
N ALA A 150 -5.34 0.71 19.92
CA ALA A 150 -5.61 0.43 21.33
C ALA A 150 -4.47 -0.29 22.05
N VAL A 151 -3.80 -1.25 21.37
CA VAL A 151 -2.63 -1.96 21.94
C VAL A 151 -1.36 -1.13 21.82
N GLU A 152 -1.15 -0.42 20.70
CA GLU A 152 0.10 0.32 20.49
C GLU A 152 0.20 1.63 21.26
N SER A 153 -0.93 2.31 21.51
CA SER A 153 -0.99 3.59 22.25
C SER A 153 -1.64 3.48 23.65
N GLY A 154 -2.22 2.32 23.98
CA GLY A 154 -2.91 2.07 25.24
C GLY A 154 -4.26 2.79 25.37
N LEU A 155 -4.99 2.51 26.45
CA LEU A 155 -6.35 3.03 26.70
C LEU A 155 -6.44 4.56 26.87
N SER A 156 -5.31 5.26 26.97
CA SER A 156 -5.20 6.73 27.04
C SER A 156 -4.83 7.40 25.71
N PHE A 157 -4.65 6.61 24.64
CA PHE A 157 -4.11 7.03 23.34
C PHE A 157 -2.82 7.86 23.51
N THR A 158 -1.84 7.29 24.20
CA THR A 158 -0.56 7.96 24.47
C THR A 158 0.34 7.81 23.25
N LEU A 159 0.62 8.92 22.57
CA LEU A 159 1.59 8.96 21.48
C LEU A 159 3.00 8.61 22.01
N LYS A 160 3.63 7.61 21.40
CA LYS A 160 5.01 7.23 21.73
C LYS A 160 5.98 8.23 21.11
N LYS A 161 6.78 8.90 21.95
CA LYS A 161 7.84 9.87 21.59
C LYS A 161 9.09 9.25 20.93
N GLY A 162 8.97 8.03 20.42
CA GLY A 162 10.08 7.18 20.03
C GLY A 162 10.20 5.98 20.96
N GLU A 163 10.51 4.82 20.38
CA GLU A 163 11.05 3.68 21.12
C GLU A 163 12.34 4.08 21.86
N SER A 164 12.50 3.59 23.10
CA SER A 164 13.69 3.85 23.92
C SER A 164 14.80 2.86 23.61
N PHE A 165 16.03 3.36 23.58
CA PHE A 165 17.24 2.57 23.38
C PHE A 165 18.09 2.46 24.65
N ASP A 166 17.46 2.55 25.83
CA ASP A 166 18.15 2.45 27.11
C ASP A 166 18.46 0.99 27.51
N TYR A 167 19.35 0.37 26.73
CA TYR A 167 19.80 -1.02 26.85
C TYR A 167 21.10 -1.14 27.65
N LEU A 168 21.25 -2.25 28.39
CA LEU A 168 22.52 -2.60 29.03
C LEU A 168 23.57 -2.96 27.98
N ALA A 169 24.83 -2.56 28.20
CA ALA A 169 25.95 -2.93 27.35
C ALA A 169 26.08 -4.47 27.18
N ASP A 170 25.84 -5.23 28.26
CA ASP A 170 25.88 -6.69 28.26
C ASP A 170 24.72 -7.32 27.46
N ASP A 171 23.51 -6.74 27.54
CA ASP A 171 22.32 -7.16 26.75
C ASP A 171 22.54 -6.90 25.24
N LEU A 172 23.24 -5.82 24.89
CA LEU A 172 23.62 -5.49 23.51
C LEU A 172 24.69 -6.46 22.98
N TYR A 173 25.77 -6.66 23.75
CA TYR A 173 26.92 -7.47 23.33
C TYR A 173 26.61 -8.96 23.25
N LYS A 174 25.94 -9.51 24.28
CA LYS A 174 25.68 -10.95 24.46
C LYS A 174 24.28 -11.35 23.97
N GLY A 175 23.37 -10.39 23.83
CA GLY A 175 21.94 -10.63 23.80
C GLY A 175 21.34 -10.68 25.22
N ARG A 176 20.00 -10.67 25.30
CA ARG A 176 19.28 -10.84 26.58
C ARG A 176 19.12 -12.33 26.90
N LEU A 177 19.55 -12.77 28.09
CA LEU A 177 19.38 -14.16 28.52
C LEU A 177 17.90 -14.49 28.74
N ASN A 178 17.38 -15.50 28.04
CA ASN A 178 16.07 -16.08 28.32
C ASN A 178 16.21 -17.11 29.47
N PRO A 179 15.63 -16.85 30.66
CA PRO A 179 15.78 -17.74 31.81
C PRO A 179 15.01 -19.06 31.68
N LYS A 180 14.04 -19.17 30.76
CA LYS A 180 13.29 -20.42 30.51
C LYS A 180 14.09 -21.40 29.66
N THR A 181 14.84 -20.90 28.67
CA THR A 181 15.57 -21.73 27.70
C THR A 181 17.08 -21.75 27.92
N ASN A 182 17.59 -20.96 28.87
CA ASN A 182 19.01 -20.69 29.10
C ASN A 182 19.79 -20.31 27.83
N LYS A 183 19.14 -19.58 26.91
CA LYS A 183 19.72 -19.13 25.62
C LYS A 183 19.68 -17.61 25.55
N TYR A 184 20.70 -17.01 24.96
CA TYR A 184 20.74 -15.58 24.69
C TYR A 184 19.90 -15.25 23.45
N LYS A 185 19.01 -14.25 23.56
CA LYS A 185 18.28 -13.66 22.44
C LYS A 185 18.97 -12.37 22.03
N ILE A 186 19.57 -12.37 20.83
CA ILE A 186 20.18 -11.17 20.24
C ILE A 186 19.10 -10.08 20.11
N ILE A 187 19.42 -8.86 20.55
CA ILE A 187 18.51 -7.71 20.48
C ILE A 187 18.67 -7.02 19.13
N PHE A 188 19.89 -6.54 18.83
CA PHE A 188 20.26 -5.93 17.57
C PHE A 188 21.48 -6.65 17.01
N SER A 189 21.43 -7.07 15.74
CA SER A 189 22.52 -7.83 15.11
C SER A 189 23.83 -7.05 15.01
N TYR A 190 23.76 -5.71 14.94
CA TYR A 190 24.93 -4.82 14.91
C TYR A 190 25.80 -4.96 16.15
N PHE A 191 25.18 -5.04 17.33
CA PHE A 191 25.87 -5.02 18.62
C PHE A 191 26.34 -6.41 19.08
N TYR A 192 25.78 -7.48 18.53
CA TYR A 192 26.15 -8.84 18.91
C TYR A 192 27.64 -9.10 18.65
N LYS A 193 28.38 -9.36 19.74
CA LYS A 193 29.85 -9.47 19.78
C LYS A 193 30.64 -8.23 19.31
N ASN A 194 30.00 -7.07 19.12
CA ASN A 194 30.66 -5.81 18.83
C ASN A 194 30.90 -5.00 20.14
N SER A 195 32.16 -4.71 20.44
CA SER A 195 32.60 -3.99 21.65
C SER A 195 32.03 -2.58 21.80
N GLU A 196 31.55 -1.93 20.74
CA GLU A 196 30.85 -0.64 20.82
C GLU A 196 29.62 -0.67 21.74
N SER A 197 29.06 -1.86 21.99
CA SER A 197 28.06 -2.10 23.03
C SER A 197 28.46 -1.51 24.40
N TYR A 198 29.75 -1.56 24.75
CA TYR A 198 30.29 -1.02 26.00
C TYR A 198 30.66 0.47 25.92
N LEU A 199 30.73 1.06 24.72
CA LEU A 199 30.88 2.52 24.57
C LEU A 199 29.54 3.21 24.79
N TYR A 200 28.46 2.68 24.20
CA TYR A 200 27.16 3.37 24.16
C TYR A 200 26.09 2.78 25.08
N GLY A 201 26.16 1.50 25.45
CA GLY A 201 25.18 0.86 26.34
C GLY A 201 25.24 1.34 27.79
N ARG A 202 24.13 1.21 28.53
CA ARG A 202 24.07 1.49 29.97
C ARG A 202 24.95 0.50 30.75
N LYS A 203 25.73 1.00 31.72
CA LYS A 203 26.50 0.18 32.68
C LYS A 203 25.96 0.40 34.09
N GLU A 204 25.92 -0.68 34.85
CA GLU A 204 25.32 -0.73 36.18
C GLU A 204 26.17 -1.53 37.15
N GLU A 205 26.26 -1.05 38.38
CA GLU A 205 26.88 -1.75 39.51
C GLU A 205 25.87 -1.91 40.65
N PHE A 206 26.05 -2.92 41.49
CA PHE A 206 25.27 -3.11 42.71
C PHE A 206 26.20 -2.93 43.91
N LYS A 207 25.99 -1.85 44.68
CA LYS A 207 26.70 -1.57 45.94
C LYS A 207 25.67 -1.49 47.07
N ASN A 208 25.88 -2.24 48.15
CA ASN A 208 24.96 -2.31 49.30
C ASN A 208 23.49 -2.57 48.91
N HIS A 209 23.26 -3.52 47.98
CA HIS A 209 21.96 -3.82 47.34
C HIS A 209 21.31 -2.68 46.54
N LYS A 210 21.92 -1.50 46.46
CA LYS A 210 21.48 -0.37 45.64
C LYS A 210 22.12 -0.48 44.24
N LYS A 211 21.27 -0.35 43.21
CA LYS A 211 21.68 -0.23 41.82
C LYS A 211 22.22 1.18 41.56
N ILE A 212 23.42 1.27 40.99
CA ILE A 212 24.10 2.51 40.61
C ILE A 212 24.36 2.44 39.11
N ILE A 213 23.95 3.47 38.37
CA ILE A 213 24.24 3.60 36.93
C ILE A 213 25.60 4.28 36.80
N THR A 214 26.61 3.55 36.35
CA THR A 214 27.98 4.07 36.14
C THR A 214 28.18 4.66 34.75
N GLN A 215 27.34 4.28 33.78
CA GLN A 215 27.27 4.89 32.45
C GLN A 215 25.80 4.89 32.00
N LYS A 216 25.26 6.05 31.63
CA LYS A 216 23.93 6.14 30.98
C LYS A 216 24.03 5.64 29.54
N ALA A 217 22.96 5.06 29.00
CA ALA A 217 22.93 4.71 27.58
C ALA A 217 22.95 5.97 26.69
N ASN A 218 23.83 6.00 25.69
CA ASN A 218 23.72 6.92 24.57
C ASN A 218 22.68 6.34 23.59
N GLN A 219 21.41 6.61 23.88
CA GLN A 219 20.27 6.05 23.15
C GLN A 219 20.27 6.39 21.66
N GLU A 220 20.71 7.59 21.31
CA GLU A 220 20.83 8.06 19.93
C GLU A 220 21.88 7.27 19.15
N MET A 221 23.09 7.12 19.70
CA MET A 221 24.12 6.27 19.07
C MET A 221 23.69 4.80 19.00
N ILE A 222 23.01 4.27 20.02
CA ILE A 222 22.48 2.89 19.95
C ILE A 222 21.46 2.77 18.81
N ALA A 223 20.55 3.73 18.64
CA ALA A 223 19.56 3.71 17.56
C ALA A 223 20.23 3.85 16.17
N ASN A 224 21.16 4.79 16.03
CA ASN A 224 21.91 5.05 14.80
C ASN A 224 22.78 3.87 14.37
N LEU A 225 23.30 3.08 15.32
CA LEU A 225 24.03 1.86 15.00
C LEU A 225 23.11 0.64 14.80
N ALA A 226 22.04 0.51 15.58
CA ALA A 226 21.09 -0.61 15.48
C ALA A 226 20.23 -0.56 14.20
N TYR A 227 19.83 0.64 13.77
CA TYR A 227 18.93 0.91 12.64
C TYR A 227 19.57 1.78 11.54
N GLY A 228 20.84 2.20 11.64
CA GLY A 228 21.48 2.98 10.56
C GLY A 228 21.80 2.16 9.30
N PRO A 229 22.29 2.80 8.22
CA PRO A 229 22.51 2.18 6.91
C PRO A 229 23.44 0.97 6.91
N ASN A 230 24.36 0.89 7.87
CA ASN A 230 25.31 -0.22 8.02
C ASN A 230 24.67 -1.47 8.69
N SER A 231 23.49 -1.31 9.31
CA SER A 231 22.77 -2.42 9.95
C SER A 231 21.85 -3.15 8.97
N ALA A 232 21.64 -4.45 9.19
CA ALA A 232 20.68 -5.22 8.40
C ALA A 232 19.24 -4.68 8.54
N MET A 233 18.88 -4.19 9.74
CA MET A 233 17.56 -3.59 9.99
C MET A 233 17.39 -2.26 9.23
N GLY A 234 18.38 -1.38 9.29
CA GLY A 234 18.36 -0.08 8.60
C GLY A 234 18.15 -0.22 7.10
N LYS A 235 18.82 -1.19 6.47
CA LYS A 235 18.61 -1.53 5.05
C LYS A 235 17.15 -1.92 4.77
N THR A 236 16.52 -2.75 5.61
CA THR A 236 15.09 -3.10 5.46
C THR A 236 14.12 -1.94 5.77
N LEU A 237 14.59 -0.92 6.51
CA LEU A 237 13.82 0.28 6.87
C LEU A 237 14.00 1.44 5.86
N GLY A 238 14.84 1.26 4.84
CA GLY A 238 15.19 2.31 3.87
C GLY A 238 16.10 3.41 4.43
N ASN A 239 16.77 3.17 5.55
CA ASN A 239 17.65 4.15 6.21
C ASN A 239 18.98 4.29 5.44
N THR A 240 19.35 5.53 5.13
CA THR A 240 20.52 5.91 4.32
C THR A 240 21.41 6.93 5.01
N GLY A 241 20.83 7.82 5.83
CA GLY A 241 21.53 8.80 6.66
C GLY A 241 22.08 8.21 7.96
N LYS A 242 23.17 8.80 8.47
CA LYS A 242 23.83 8.34 9.71
C LYS A 242 22.93 8.44 10.94
N GLU A 243 22.04 9.43 10.97
CA GLU A 243 21.13 9.71 12.09
C GLU A 243 19.72 9.13 11.90
N ASP A 244 19.48 8.42 10.79
CA ASP A 244 18.15 7.88 10.46
C ASP A 244 17.64 6.88 11.50
N GLY A 245 18.54 6.18 12.18
CA GLY A 245 18.17 5.18 13.19
C GLY A 245 17.47 5.82 14.39
N TRP A 246 17.95 6.98 14.84
CA TRP A 246 17.32 7.79 15.87
C TRP A 246 16.16 8.62 15.31
N ASN A 247 16.39 9.34 14.20
CA ASN A 247 15.41 10.27 13.64
C ASN A 247 14.15 9.56 13.14
N PHE A 248 14.24 8.34 12.62
CA PHE A 248 13.09 7.54 12.17
C PHE A 248 12.81 6.30 13.04
N ARG A 249 13.25 6.29 14.30
CA ARG A 249 12.78 5.34 15.32
C ARG A 249 11.26 5.41 15.50
N GLY A 250 10.62 4.31 15.89
CA GLY A 250 9.17 4.15 15.99
C GLY A 250 8.43 5.21 16.81
N LYS A 251 7.59 6.03 16.14
CA LYS A 251 6.79 7.10 16.76
C LYS A 251 5.28 6.96 16.49
N GLY A 252 4.50 7.78 17.20
CA GLY A 252 3.07 7.95 16.95
C GLY A 252 2.21 6.77 17.39
N CYS A 253 1.02 6.67 16.80
CA CYS A 253 -0.03 5.73 17.20
C CYS A 253 0.33 4.26 16.93
N ILE A 254 0.73 3.91 15.69
CA ILE A 254 1.05 2.52 15.30
C ILE A 254 2.56 2.22 15.16
N GLN A 255 3.43 3.08 15.71
CA GLN A 255 4.90 2.92 15.63
C GLN A 255 5.47 2.98 14.20
N LEU A 256 5.21 4.09 13.50
CA LEU A 256 5.84 4.36 12.20
C LEU A 256 7.37 4.41 12.36
N THR A 257 8.09 3.54 11.65
CA THR A 257 9.52 3.29 11.84
C THR A 257 10.24 3.19 10.49
N GLY A 258 11.41 3.82 10.36
CA GLY A 258 12.27 3.77 9.16
C GLY A 258 11.99 4.85 8.13
N ARG A 259 13.05 5.40 7.53
CA ARG A 259 13.03 6.45 6.50
C ARG A 259 12.07 6.12 5.37
N GLY A 260 12.09 4.90 4.82
CA GLY A 260 11.22 4.53 3.70
C GLY A 260 9.72 4.64 4.03
N ASN A 261 9.34 4.29 5.27
CA ASN A 261 7.96 4.43 5.75
C ASN A 261 7.60 5.89 6.03
N TYR A 262 8.55 6.68 6.55
CA TYR A 262 8.38 8.13 6.72
C TYR A 262 8.27 8.87 5.39
N GLU A 263 9.05 8.51 4.37
CA GLU A 263 8.99 9.09 3.03
C GLU A 263 7.67 8.75 2.32
N ALA A 264 7.19 7.51 2.48
CA ALA A 264 5.87 7.10 2.01
C ALA A 264 4.75 7.89 2.70
N ALA A 265 4.81 8.04 4.03
CA ALA A 265 3.80 8.79 4.80
C ALA A 265 3.88 10.32 4.58
N ASN A 266 5.07 10.88 4.31
CA ASN A 266 5.28 12.32 4.09
C ASN A 266 4.50 12.83 2.88
N LYS A 267 4.32 11.99 1.85
CA LYS A 267 3.48 12.30 0.68
C LYS A 267 2.03 12.61 1.07
N TYR A 268 1.53 12.00 2.15
CA TYR A 268 0.19 12.23 2.67
C TYR A 268 0.16 13.47 3.58
N THR A 269 1.12 13.63 4.48
CA THR A 269 1.14 14.80 5.39
C THR A 269 1.37 16.12 4.65
N LEU A 270 2.19 16.13 3.59
CA LEU A 270 2.33 17.27 2.68
C LEU A 270 1.03 17.54 1.93
N LYS A 271 0.44 16.52 1.29
CA LYS A 271 -0.80 16.66 0.48
C LYS A 271 -1.99 17.15 1.29
N TYR A 272 -2.15 16.68 2.53
CA TYR A 272 -3.39 16.84 3.29
C TYR A 272 -3.31 17.85 4.44
N GLU A 273 -2.12 18.16 4.95
CA GLU A 273 -1.88 19.07 6.08
C GLU A 273 -0.69 20.03 5.85
N ASN A 274 -0.01 19.96 4.70
CA ASN A 274 1.21 20.73 4.39
C ASN A 274 2.36 20.57 5.42
N VAL A 275 2.47 19.39 6.06
CA VAL A 275 3.51 19.10 7.06
C VAL A 275 4.59 18.18 6.49
N ASN A 276 5.85 18.62 6.55
CA ASN A 276 7.01 17.81 6.16
C ASN A 276 7.60 17.04 7.36
N ILE A 277 7.22 15.76 7.50
CA ILE A 277 7.67 14.89 8.60
C ILE A 277 9.08 14.31 8.40
N LEU A 278 9.73 14.58 7.26
CA LEU A 278 11.15 14.22 7.06
C LEU A 278 12.09 15.24 7.69
N ASN A 279 11.71 16.53 7.66
CA ASN A 279 12.49 17.60 8.29
C ASN A 279 12.29 17.64 9.81
N ASN A 280 11.11 17.27 10.31
CA ASN A 280 10.81 17.18 11.73
C ASN A 280 9.96 15.94 12.04
N SER A 281 10.63 14.81 12.27
CA SER A 281 9.98 13.51 12.49
C SER A 281 9.26 13.38 13.83
N ASP A 282 9.60 14.21 14.81
CA ASP A 282 8.97 14.23 16.13
C ASP A 282 7.54 14.79 16.09
N THR A 283 7.13 15.47 15.01
CA THR A 283 5.71 15.83 14.76
C THR A 283 4.78 14.62 14.81
N VAL A 284 5.23 13.45 14.32
CA VAL A 284 4.50 12.17 14.39
C VAL A 284 4.27 11.69 15.83
N ALA A 285 5.05 12.20 16.79
CA ALA A 285 4.94 11.89 18.21
C ALA A 285 4.25 12.97 19.04
N THR A 286 4.12 14.21 18.55
CA THR A 286 3.59 15.35 19.31
C THR A 286 2.23 15.84 18.81
N ASP A 287 1.94 15.72 17.51
CA ASP A 287 0.67 16.10 16.91
C ASP A 287 -0.21 14.85 16.69
N ILE A 288 -1.37 14.82 17.35
CA ILE A 288 -2.36 13.73 17.26
C ILE A 288 -2.91 13.57 15.83
N LYS A 289 -3.12 14.69 15.13
CA LYS A 289 -3.62 14.71 13.75
C LYS A 289 -2.62 14.06 12.81
N ILE A 290 -1.34 14.45 12.92
CA ILE A 290 -0.26 13.86 12.12
C ILE A 290 -0.02 12.39 12.51
N ALA A 291 -0.07 12.04 13.79
CA ALA A 291 0.05 10.67 14.24
C ALA A 291 -1.07 9.75 13.71
N VAL A 292 -2.31 10.23 13.65
CA VAL A 292 -3.45 9.48 13.07
C VAL A 292 -3.33 9.41 11.55
N LEU A 293 -3.09 10.54 10.87
CA LEU A 293 -2.96 10.58 9.40
C LEU A 293 -1.84 9.70 8.89
N THR A 294 -0.65 9.73 9.51
CA THR A 294 0.48 8.85 9.13
C THR A 294 0.17 7.37 9.36
N SER A 295 -0.57 7.05 10.42
CA SER A 295 -1.03 5.67 10.71
C SER A 295 -2.06 5.19 9.69
N MET A 296 -2.96 6.06 9.22
CA MET A 296 -3.92 5.76 8.16
C MET A 296 -3.24 5.63 6.79
N ALA A 297 -2.28 6.53 6.48
CA ALA A 297 -1.47 6.45 5.28
C ALA A 297 -0.71 5.12 5.19
N PHE A 298 -0.14 4.64 6.31
CA PHE A 298 0.51 3.33 6.41
C PHE A 298 -0.44 2.18 6.04
N PHE A 299 -1.71 2.25 6.44
CA PHE A 299 -2.71 1.26 6.05
C PHE A 299 -3.01 1.27 4.55
N ASP A 300 -3.09 2.45 3.91
CA ASP A 300 -3.33 2.52 2.47
C ASP A 300 -2.11 2.13 1.63
N TYR A 301 -0.92 2.70 1.86
CA TYR A 301 0.20 2.40 0.96
C TYR A 301 0.69 0.95 1.07
N ASN A 302 0.56 0.30 2.23
CA ASN A 302 0.81 -1.13 2.41
C ASN A 302 -0.40 -2.02 2.02
N LYS A 303 -1.51 -1.43 1.55
CA LYS A 303 -2.77 -2.11 1.16
C LYS A 303 -3.39 -2.96 2.27
N ILE A 304 -3.10 -2.64 3.53
CA ILE A 304 -3.74 -3.23 4.72
C ILE A 304 -5.23 -2.86 4.72
N ASN A 305 -5.59 -1.67 4.24
CA ASN A 305 -6.98 -1.24 4.10
C ASN A 305 -7.83 -2.18 3.23
N LYS A 306 -7.24 -2.81 2.22
CA LYS A 306 -7.87 -3.85 1.41
C LYS A 306 -7.98 -5.17 2.17
N ILE A 307 -6.87 -5.62 2.75
CA ILE A 307 -6.76 -6.90 3.48
C ILE A 307 -7.69 -6.93 4.72
N ALA A 308 -7.95 -5.77 5.34
CA ALA A 308 -8.82 -5.61 6.50
C ALA A 308 -10.30 -5.94 6.21
N ASN A 309 -10.77 -5.73 4.99
CA ASN A 309 -12.16 -5.97 4.63
C ASN A 309 -12.50 -7.47 4.65
N GLY A 310 -13.63 -7.82 5.26
CA GLY A 310 -14.14 -9.20 5.30
C GLY A 310 -13.35 -10.19 6.16
N THR A 311 -12.29 -9.79 6.87
CA THR A 311 -11.50 -10.70 7.72
C THR A 311 -11.67 -10.41 9.21
N LYS A 312 -11.99 -11.45 10.00
CA LYS A 312 -11.85 -11.42 11.47
C LYS A 312 -10.46 -11.84 11.96
N ASN A 313 -9.61 -12.40 11.08
CA ASN A 313 -8.27 -12.88 11.45
C ASN A 313 -7.25 -11.72 11.51
N VAL A 314 -7.26 -10.97 12.62
CA VAL A 314 -6.35 -9.85 12.89
C VAL A 314 -4.93 -10.37 13.06
N LYS A 315 -4.75 -11.39 13.91
CA LYS A 315 -3.45 -11.97 14.29
C LYS A 315 -2.66 -12.53 13.10
N GLY A 316 -3.34 -13.16 12.14
CA GLY A 316 -2.74 -13.81 10.97
C GLY A 316 -2.63 -12.94 9.72
N LYS A 317 -3.55 -11.98 9.49
CA LYS A 317 -3.54 -11.16 8.26
C LYS A 317 -3.11 -9.70 8.46
N ILE A 318 -3.42 -9.09 9.60
CA ILE A 318 -3.25 -7.64 9.82
C ILE A 318 -2.01 -7.35 10.66
N CYS A 319 -1.91 -7.98 11.83
CA CYS A 319 -0.78 -7.80 12.75
C CYS A 319 0.61 -7.99 12.07
N PRO A 320 0.85 -9.00 11.20
CA PRO A 320 2.14 -9.18 10.52
C PRO A 320 2.53 -8.04 9.55
N LYS A 321 1.57 -7.22 9.13
CA LYS A 321 1.81 -6.05 8.26
C LYS A 321 2.08 -4.77 9.05
N VAL A 322 1.69 -4.72 10.33
CA VAL A 322 1.79 -3.50 11.17
C VAL A 322 3.04 -3.51 12.06
N GLY A 323 3.43 -4.67 12.61
CA GLY A 323 4.59 -4.74 13.50
C GLY A 323 4.91 -6.17 13.93
N LYS A 324 5.95 -6.37 14.74
CA LYS A 324 6.38 -7.71 15.17
C LYS A 324 5.55 -8.26 16.34
N ASN A 325 5.44 -9.59 16.39
CA ASN A 325 4.81 -10.28 17.51
C ASN A 325 5.76 -10.31 18.73
N VAL A 326 5.31 -9.87 19.89
CA VAL A 326 6.07 -9.85 21.15
C VAL A 326 5.26 -10.45 22.29
N THR A 327 5.89 -11.32 23.08
CA THR A 327 5.30 -11.89 24.29
C THR A 327 5.32 -10.87 25.43
N LEU A 328 4.18 -10.73 26.10
CA LEU A 328 3.94 -9.78 27.18
C LEU A 328 4.10 -10.45 28.55
N ALA A 329 4.08 -9.65 29.62
CA ALA A 329 4.32 -10.14 30.98
C ALA A 329 3.25 -11.14 31.47
N ASN A 330 2.02 -11.04 30.95
CA ASN A 330 0.89 -11.95 31.21
C ASN A 330 0.99 -13.30 30.45
N GLY A 331 2.01 -13.47 29.59
CA GLY A 331 2.20 -14.69 28.78
C GLY A 331 1.48 -14.69 27.44
N LYS A 332 0.50 -13.79 27.21
CA LYS A 332 -0.09 -13.53 25.89
C LYS A 332 0.91 -12.80 25.00
N THR A 333 0.61 -12.64 23.72
CA THR A 333 1.36 -11.75 22.83
C THR A 333 0.57 -10.48 22.47
N ASN A 334 1.26 -9.44 21.99
CA ASN A 334 0.59 -8.23 21.50
C ASN A 334 -0.35 -8.50 20.32
N TYR A 335 -0.14 -9.57 19.55
CA TYR A 335 -1.08 -9.99 18.51
C TYR A 335 -2.36 -10.61 19.11
N ASP A 336 -2.25 -11.32 20.23
CA ASP A 336 -3.41 -11.88 20.94
C ASP A 336 -4.28 -10.75 21.49
N GLU A 337 -3.68 -9.76 22.18
CA GLU A 337 -4.43 -8.60 22.70
C GLU A 337 -5.09 -7.76 21.59
N LYS A 338 -4.48 -7.68 20.39
CA LYS A 338 -5.06 -7.02 19.21
C LYS A 338 -6.24 -7.80 18.63
N GLN A 339 -6.19 -9.12 18.67
CA GLN A 339 -7.31 -9.99 18.27
C GLN A 339 -8.46 -9.87 19.27
N GLU A 340 -8.16 -9.97 20.57
CA GLU A 340 -9.15 -9.84 21.66
C GLU A 340 -9.86 -8.47 21.63
N ILE A 341 -9.14 -7.36 21.50
CA ILE A 341 -9.76 -6.03 21.40
C ILE A 341 -10.61 -5.88 20.12
N PHE A 342 -10.22 -6.52 19.02
CA PHE A 342 -11.04 -6.55 17.81
C PHE A 342 -12.34 -7.32 18.05
N ASP A 343 -12.28 -8.56 18.50
CA ASP A 343 -13.44 -9.44 18.68
C ASP A 343 -14.37 -8.98 19.81
N GLU A 344 -13.81 -8.46 20.92
CA GLU A 344 -14.60 -8.07 22.09
C GLU A 344 -15.18 -6.66 21.99
N LYS A 345 -14.49 -5.72 21.32
CA LYS A 345 -14.85 -4.29 21.29
C LYS A 345 -15.05 -3.73 19.89
N THR A 346 -13.99 -3.59 19.09
CA THR A 346 -14.04 -2.69 17.92
C THR A 346 -14.93 -3.24 16.81
N SER A 347 -14.98 -4.56 16.62
CA SER A 347 -15.92 -5.24 15.74
C SER A 347 -17.38 -4.88 16.01
N LYS A 348 -17.77 -4.88 17.30
CA LYS A 348 -19.13 -4.60 17.78
C LYS A 348 -19.47 -3.12 17.66
N ILE A 349 -18.56 -2.25 18.11
CA ILE A 349 -18.73 -0.79 18.05
C ILE A 349 -18.94 -0.33 16.60
N PHE A 350 -18.13 -0.82 15.66
CA PHE A 350 -18.27 -0.47 14.23
C PHE A 350 -19.18 -1.42 13.44
N LYS A 351 -19.90 -2.32 14.11
CA LYS A 351 -20.99 -3.16 13.59
C LYS A 351 -20.60 -4.03 12.38
N ILE A 352 -19.42 -4.67 12.41
CA ILE A 352 -18.90 -5.45 11.28
C ILE A 352 -19.82 -6.60 10.85
N ASP A 353 -20.58 -7.21 11.78
CA ASP A 353 -21.48 -8.33 11.46
C ASP A 353 -22.73 -7.91 10.66
N SER A 354 -23.05 -6.61 10.67
CA SER A 354 -24.08 -6.00 9.80
C SER A 354 -23.50 -5.27 8.58
N CYS A 355 -22.19 -5.39 8.36
CA CYS A 355 -21.50 -4.73 7.24
C CYS A 355 -21.62 -5.58 5.97
N ASN A 356 -22.52 -5.19 5.08
CA ASN A 356 -22.70 -5.77 3.74
C ASN A 356 -21.72 -5.18 2.70
N PHE A 357 -20.48 -4.92 3.11
CA PHE A 357 -19.42 -4.46 2.22
C PHE A 357 -19.18 -5.45 1.06
N THR A 358 -19.13 -4.95 -0.17
CA THR A 358 -18.74 -5.71 -1.37
C THR A 358 -17.40 -5.20 -1.90
N GLU A 359 -16.62 -6.03 -2.59
CA GLU A 359 -15.31 -5.61 -3.13
C GLU A 359 -15.42 -4.46 -4.16
N GLU A 360 -16.58 -4.29 -4.78
CA GLU A 360 -16.90 -3.17 -5.67
C GLU A 360 -16.92 -1.82 -4.93
N GLU A 361 -17.31 -1.78 -3.64
CA GLU A 361 -17.27 -0.56 -2.81
C GLU A 361 -15.84 -0.02 -2.59
N GLN A 362 -14.78 -0.82 -2.85
CA GLN A 362 -13.41 -0.31 -2.86
C GLN A 362 -13.05 0.50 -4.11
N SER A 363 -13.90 0.56 -5.15
CA SER A 363 -13.66 1.43 -6.32
C SER A 363 -14.03 2.91 -6.05
N ASN A 364 -13.71 3.41 -4.86
CA ASN A 364 -13.57 4.83 -4.54
C ASN A 364 -12.24 5.41 -5.09
N ASN A 365 -11.64 4.76 -6.09
CA ASN A 365 -10.70 5.43 -6.96
C ASN A 365 -11.41 6.63 -7.58
N LYS A 366 -10.80 7.82 -7.48
CA LYS A 366 -11.27 8.99 -8.22
C LYS A 366 -11.50 8.60 -9.68
N PRO A 367 -12.60 9.03 -10.33
CA PRO A 367 -12.86 8.66 -11.71
C PRO A 367 -11.65 9.01 -12.57
N PHE A 368 -11.29 8.11 -13.49
CA PHE A 368 -10.21 8.36 -14.42
C PHE A 368 -10.75 9.26 -15.52
N ILE A 369 -10.57 10.57 -15.34
CA ILE A 369 -11.02 11.60 -16.26
C ILE A 369 -9.83 12.08 -17.09
N ILE A 370 -9.89 11.84 -18.40
CA ILE A 370 -9.00 12.43 -19.39
C ILE A 370 -9.69 13.68 -19.96
N ARG A 371 -8.98 14.80 -20.02
CA ARG A 371 -9.44 16.02 -20.69
C ARG A 371 -8.58 16.26 -21.92
N LEU A 372 -9.22 16.36 -23.09
CA LEU A 372 -8.62 16.70 -24.36
C LEU A 372 -9.20 18.04 -24.85
N VAL A 373 -8.35 19.04 -25.04
CA VAL A 373 -8.72 20.33 -25.63
C VAL A 373 -8.10 20.38 -27.02
N ARG A 374 -8.89 20.40 -28.09
CA ARG A 374 -8.40 20.58 -29.47
C ARG A 374 -7.87 22.00 -29.63
N LYS A 375 -6.65 22.14 -30.16
CA LYS A 375 -5.89 23.40 -30.21
C LYS A 375 -5.40 23.75 -31.61
N TRP A 376 -4.93 22.76 -32.37
CA TRP A 376 -4.39 22.96 -33.72
C TRP A 376 -5.08 22.02 -34.72
N GLN A 377 -5.35 22.49 -35.92
CA GLN A 377 -5.94 21.70 -37.01
C GLN A 377 -5.26 22.05 -38.33
N THR A 378 -5.03 21.04 -39.16
CA THR A 378 -4.53 21.17 -40.54
C THR A 378 -5.50 20.49 -41.51
N ASN A 379 -5.10 20.36 -42.77
CA ASN A 379 -5.76 19.48 -43.74
C ASN A 379 -5.41 17.98 -43.58
N LYS A 380 -4.52 17.64 -42.64
CA LYS A 380 -4.05 16.27 -42.37
C LYS A 380 -4.40 15.75 -40.98
N SER A 381 -4.56 16.62 -39.97
CA SER A 381 -4.75 16.16 -38.60
C SER A 381 -5.42 17.19 -37.69
N THR A 382 -5.73 16.75 -36.48
CA THR A 382 -6.09 17.62 -35.35
C THR A 382 -5.21 17.28 -34.16
N ILE A 383 -4.59 18.27 -33.53
CA ILE A 383 -3.83 18.10 -32.28
C ILE A 383 -4.50 18.87 -31.15
N GLY A 384 -4.67 18.19 -30.02
CA GLY A 384 -5.12 18.79 -28.78
C GLY A 384 -4.15 18.56 -27.62
N GLU A 385 -4.26 19.40 -26.60
CA GLU A 385 -3.60 19.21 -25.31
C GLU A 385 -4.41 18.20 -24.48
N VAL A 386 -3.72 17.23 -23.88
CA VAL A 386 -4.34 16.24 -22.99
C VAL A 386 -3.81 16.37 -21.56
N SER A 387 -4.71 16.22 -20.59
CA SER A 387 -4.38 16.10 -19.17
C SER A 387 -5.26 15.04 -18.49
N ILE A 388 -4.82 14.54 -17.33
CA ILE A 388 -5.59 13.59 -16.51
C ILE A 388 -5.82 14.21 -15.13
N ASP A 389 -7.08 14.32 -14.73
CA ASP A 389 -7.48 14.98 -13.48
C ASP A 389 -6.76 14.36 -12.27
N ASP A 390 -6.33 15.21 -11.32
CA ASP A 390 -5.53 14.82 -10.15
C ASP A 390 -4.18 14.16 -10.45
N THR A 391 -3.53 14.51 -11.58
CA THR A 391 -2.16 14.10 -11.89
C THR A 391 -1.37 15.23 -12.58
N ASP A 392 -0.04 15.10 -12.57
CA ASP A 392 0.87 15.89 -13.41
C ASP A 392 1.00 15.33 -14.84
N ILE A 393 0.19 14.34 -15.23
CA ILE A 393 0.22 13.75 -16.57
C ILE A 393 -0.43 14.72 -17.55
N LYS A 394 0.42 15.38 -18.35
CA LYS A 394 0.06 16.29 -19.44
C LYS A 394 0.83 15.91 -20.71
N GLY A 395 0.29 16.26 -21.87
CA GLY A 395 0.89 16.00 -23.17
C GLY A 395 -0.05 16.39 -24.30
N TYR A 396 0.00 15.68 -25.41
CA TYR A 396 -0.82 15.92 -26.60
C TYR A 396 -1.55 14.66 -27.04
N ILE A 397 -2.66 14.82 -27.76
CA ILE A 397 -3.29 13.76 -28.58
C ILE A 397 -3.35 14.25 -30.03
N LEU A 398 -2.96 13.38 -30.96
CA LEU A 398 -3.21 13.50 -32.39
C LEU A 398 -4.48 12.69 -32.72
N GLU A 399 -5.39 13.33 -33.47
CA GLU A 399 -6.60 12.77 -34.05
C GLU A 399 -6.55 13.00 -35.57
N GLU A 400 -7.42 12.33 -36.33
CA GLU A 400 -7.64 12.67 -37.74
C GLU A 400 -8.13 14.13 -37.90
N LYS A 401 -8.02 14.65 -39.12
CA LYS A 401 -8.64 15.90 -39.56
C LYS A 401 -10.16 15.91 -39.35
N GLY A 402 -10.73 17.12 -39.35
CA GLY A 402 -12.17 17.31 -39.47
C GLY A 402 -12.67 17.10 -40.91
N PRO A 403 -14.00 17.10 -41.14
CA PRO A 403 -15.05 17.35 -40.16
C PRO A 403 -15.25 16.17 -39.18
N ASP A 404 -15.90 16.46 -38.06
CA ASP A 404 -16.29 15.48 -37.06
C ASP A 404 -17.36 14.53 -37.64
N THR A 405 -17.30 13.24 -37.32
CA THR A 405 -18.36 12.28 -37.69
C THR A 405 -18.66 11.31 -36.57
N THR A 406 -19.89 10.78 -36.53
CA THR A 406 -20.29 9.65 -35.69
C THR A 406 -20.20 8.30 -36.41
N THR A 407 -20.31 8.30 -37.75
CA THR A 407 -20.34 7.12 -38.63
C THR A 407 -19.11 6.22 -38.49
N SER A 408 -19.32 4.90 -38.39
CA SER A 408 -18.24 3.91 -38.45
C SER A 408 -17.64 3.79 -39.87
N GLY A 409 -16.39 3.34 -39.97
CA GLY A 409 -15.70 3.15 -41.25
C GLY A 409 -15.28 4.44 -41.98
N LYS A 410 -15.37 5.60 -41.33
CA LYS A 410 -14.82 6.87 -41.83
C LYS A 410 -13.58 7.27 -41.02
N GLU A 411 -12.48 7.49 -41.72
CA GLU A 411 -11.22 8.06 -41.21
C GLU A 411 -11.41 9.56 -40.94
N GLN A 412 -12.10 9.85 -39.85
CA GLN A 412 -12.46 11.19 -39.40
C GLN A 412 -12.58 11.17 -37.88
N ARG A 413 -12.17 12.26 -37.21
CA ARG A 413 -12.28 12.38 -35.75
C ARG A 413 -13.73 12.31 -35.27
N ILE A 414 -13.90 11.95 -33.99
CA ILE A 414 -15.20 11.96 -33.30
C ILE A 414 -15.65 13.39 -32.93
N PRO A 415 -16.93 13.62 -32.60
CA PRO A 415 -17.39 14.93 -32.12
C PRO A 415 -16.72 15.39 -30.82
N VAL A 416 -16.74 16.69 -30.55
CA VAL A 416 -16.57 17.19 -29.17
C VAL A 416 -17.68 16.63 -28.27
N GLY A 417 -17.38 16.35 -27.00
CA GLY A 417 -18.35 15.71 -26.10
C GLY A 417 -17.73 14.93 -24.94
N THR A 418 -18.57 14.23 -24.20
CA THR A 418 -18.15 13.36 -23.08
C THR A 418 -18.39 11.89 -23.44
N TYR A 419 -17.33 11.09 -23.30
CA TYR A 419 -17.29 9.68 -23.65
C TYR A 419 -17.00 8.81 -22.43
N ASN A 420 -17.61 7.63 -22.37
CA ASN A 420 -17.27 6.56 -21.44
C ASN A 420 -15.94 5.91 -21.86
N ILE A 421 -15.19 5.35 -20.89
CA ILE A 421 -13.95 4.62 -21.15
C ILE A 421 -14.09 3.16 -20.69
N VAL A 422 -13.72 2.19 -21.53
CA VAL A 422 -13.63 0.76 -21.20
C VAL A 422 -12.33 0.13 -21.69
N TRP A 423 -11.95 -1.01 -21.14
CA TRP A 423 -10.81 -1.80 -21.63
C TRP A 423 -11.16 -2.47 -22.95
N HIS A 424 -10.20 -2.53 -23.88
CA HIS A 424 -10.34 -3.24 -25.15
C HIS A 424 -9.17 -4.22 -25.39
N ASN A 425 -9.55 -5.44 -25.77
CA ASN A 425 -8.67 -6.56 -26.07
C ASN A 425 -9.10 -7.21 -27.39
N GLY A 426 -8.83 -6.54 -28.51
CA GLY A 426 -9.10 -7.05 -29.85
C GLY A 426 -8.07 -8.07 -30.34
N LYS A 427 -8.26 -8.59 -31.55
CA LYS A 427 -7.30 -9.51 -32.18
C LYS A 427 -5.98 -8.80 -32.53
N LYS A 428 -6.06 -7.61 -33.14
CA LYS A 428 -4.90 -6.78 -33.55
C LYS A 428 -4.32 -5.94 -32.40
N ILE A 429 -5.16 -5.26 -31.64
CA ILE A 429 -4.76 -4.29 -30.61
C ILE A 429 -5.33 -4.72 -29.25
N LYS A 430 -4.47 -4.88 -28.25
CA LYS A 430 -4.79 -5.40 -26.90
C LYS A 430 -4.29 -4.46 -25.81
N ASN A 431 -4.91 -4.54 -24.63
CA ASN A 431 -4.56 -3.75 -23.43
C ASN A 431 -4.64 -2.23 -23.65
N VAL A 432 -5.57 -1.77 -24.49
CA VAL A 432 -5.82 -0.35 -24.77
C VAL A 432 -7.16 0.09 -24.17
N LEU A 433 -7.37 1.40 -24.14
CA LEU A 433 -8.66 1.99 -23.79
C LEU A 433 -9.50 2.17 -25.06
N LYS A 434 -10.81 1.95 -24.96
CA LYS A 434 -11.82 2.27 -25.98
C LYS A 434 -12.77 3.31 -25.43
N VAL A 435 -13.19 4.26 -26.27
CA VAL A 435 -14.14 5.33 -25.92
C VAL A 435 -15.43 5.22 -26.72
N TYR A 436 -16.56 5.57 -26.11
CA TYR A 436 -17.89 5.55 -26.72
C TYR A 436 -18.88 6.47 -25.96
N ASN A 437 -19.96 6.89 -26.61
CA ASN A 437 -21.10 7.54 -25.97
C ASN A 437 -22.40 7.10 -26.68
N ASN A 438 -23.49 7.86 -26.57
CA ASN A 438 -24.76 7.53 -27.23
C ASN A 438 -24.71 7.78 -28.75
N ASP A 439 -23.89 8.73 -29.21
CA ASP A 439 -23.81 9.16 -30.62
C ASP A 439 -22.72 8.39 -31.39
N VAL A 440 -21.63 8.04 -30.69
CA VAL A 440 -20.49 7.27 -31.18
C VAL A 440 -20.54 5.87 -30.54
N PRO A 441 -21.07 4.86 -31.24
CA PRO A 441 -21.29 3.52 -30.69
C PRO A 441 -19.97 2.80 -30.42
N ILE A 442 -19.98 1.90 -29.43
CA ILE A 442 -18.80 1.14 -28.97
C ILE A 442 -18.22 0.21 -30.07
N GLU A 443 -19.05 -0.16 -31.02
CA GLU A 443 -18.75 -0.94 -32.24
C GLU A 443 -17.80 -0.19 -33.18
N ARG A 444 -17.87 1.15 -33.24
CA ARG A 444 -16.92 1.96 -34.02
C ARG A 444 -15.49 1.85 -33.50
N ALA A 445 -15.33 1.40 -32.24
CA ALA A 445 -14.06 0.99 -31.67
C ALA A 445 -12.97 2.06 -31.71
N ILE A 446 -13.29 3.31 -31.35
CA ILE A 446 -12.31 4.38 -31.18
C ILE A 446 -11.41 4.06 -29.99
N LEU A 447 -10.10 3.90 -30.22
CA LEU A 447 -9.12 3.48 -29.22
C LEU A 447 -8.21 4.63 -28.81
N ILE A 448 -7.60 4.52 -27.63
CA ILE A 448 -6.41 5.28 -27.25
C ILE A 448 -5.21 4.34 -27.37
N HIS A 449 -4.35 4.52 -28.36
CA HIS A 449 -3.21 3.62 -28.60
C HIS A 449 -1.95 4.35 -29.06
N LYS A 450 -0.82 3.65 -29.02
CA LYS A 450 0.46 4.15 -29.53
C LYS A 450 0.39 4.40 -31.06
N GLY A 451 0.92 5.52 -31.49
CA GLY A 451 1.03 5.97 -32.89
C GLY A 451 1.59 7.39 -32.89
N ASN A 452 2.15 7.85 -34.01
CA ASN A 452 2.83 9.14 -34.11
C ASN A 452 2.25 10.05 -35.20
N ILE A 453 1.69 9.51 -36.28
CA ILE A 453 1.22 10.28 -37.46
C ILE A 453 -0.29 10.08 -37.71
N ALA A 454 -0.91 10.94 -38.54
CA ALA A 454 -2.36 10.91 -38.77
C ALA A 454 -2.83 9.59 -39.41
N GLU A 455 -1.98 9.02 -40.26
CA GLU A 455 -2.16 7.73 -40.93
C GLU A 455 -2.15 6.54 -39.94
N ASP A 456 -1.55 6.69 -38.76
CA ASP A 456 -1.63 5.69 -37.68
C ASP A 456 -2.99 5.70 -36.95
N THR A 457 -3.85 6.71 -37.19
CA THR A 457 -5.06 6.90 -36.35
C THR A 457 -6.18 5.92 -36.71
N GLU A 458 -6.51 5.72 -37.99
CA GLU A 458 -7.79 5.12 -38.41
C GLU A 458 -9.02 5.76 -37.68
N GLY A 459 -8.92 7.04 -37.29
CA GLY A 459 -9.91 7.75 -36.46
C GLY A 459 -9.75 7.61 -34.93
N CYS A 460 -8.74 6.87 -34.45
CA CYS A 460 -8.38 6.72 -33.04
C CYS A 460 -7.58 7.92 -32.48
N LEU A 461 -7.30 7.86 -31.17
CA LEU A 461 -6.62 8.91 -30.40
C LEU A 461 -5.19 8.48 -30.08
N LEU A 462 -4.20 9.21 -30.60
CA LEU A 462 -2.78 8.88 -30.44
C LEU A 462 -2.11 9.83 -29.44
N PRO A 463 -1.76 9.39 -28.23
CA PRO A 463 -1.18 10.26 -27.21
C PRO A 463 0.33 10.40 -27.39
N GLY A 464 0.90 11.55 -27.02
CA GLY A 464 2.35 11.81 -26.99
C GLY A 464 2.75 12.84 -25.92
N LEU A 465 4.04 12.94 -25.62
CA LEU A 465 4.56 13.92 -24.64
C LEU A 465 4.97 15.24 -25.29
N THR A 466 5.32 15.21 -26.58
CA THR A 466 5.66 16.39 -27.39
C THR A 466 4.98 16.27 -28.75
N LYS A 467 4.80 17.40 -29.44
CA LYS A 467 4.18 17.49 -30.77
C LYS A 467 5.11 18.17 -31.78
N GLU A 468 4.88 17.86 -33.04
CA GLU A 468 5.32 18.62 -34.23
C GLU A 468 4.05 19.01 -35.03
N ILE A 469 4.21 19.54 -36.24
CA ILE A 469 3.07 19.67 -37.18
C ILE A 469 2.66 18.27 -37.63
N ASP A 470 1.36 17.97 -37.56
CA ASP A 470 0.75 16.69 -37.96
C ASP A 470 1.29 15.41 -37.29
N LYS A 471 1.98 15.56 -36.15
CA LYS A 471 2.70 14.46 -35.51
C LYS A 471 2.84 14.62 -34.01
N VAL A 472 2.79 13.51 -33.29
CA VAL A 472 3.15 13.40 -31.87
C VAL A 472 4.35 12.50 -31.67
N ASN A 473 5.12 12.78 -30.62
CA ASN A 473 6.37 12.08 -30.29
C ASN A 473 6.31 11.47 -28.87
N ARG A 474 7.20 10.50 -28.63
CA ARG A 474 7.28 9.71 -27.37
C ARG A 474 5.95 9.01 -27.03
N SER A 475 5.17 8.62 -28.05
CA SER A 475 3.82 8.08 -27.86
C SER A 475 3.74 6.89 -26.89
N LYS A 476 4.66 5.93 -27.02
CA LYS A 476 4.78 4.78 -26.11
C LYS A 476 4.89 5.18 -24.64
N GLU A 477 5.57 6.28 -24.31
CA GLU A 477 5.74 6.74 -22.94
C GLU A 477 4.47 7.39 -22.40
N MET A 478 3.81 8.25 -23.19
CA MET A 478 2.53 8.87 -22.79
C MET A 478 1.43 7.80 -22.65
N PHE A 479 1.33 6.90 -23.62
CA PHE A 479 0.44 5.74 -23.57
C PHE A 479 0.67 4.92 -22.29
N ASN A 480 1.92 4.57 -21.96
CA ASN A 480 2.21 3.82 -20.73
C ASN A 480 1.80 4.59 -19.47
N LYS A 481 1.96 5.92 -19.41
CA LYS A 481 1.48 6.75 -18.28
C LYS A 481 -0.05 6.72 -18.15
N ILE A 482 -0.77 6.90 -19.26
CA ILE A 482 -2.24 6.82 -19.34
C ILE A 482 -2.72 5.44 -18.86
N ILE A 483 -2.16 4.35 -19.40
CA ILE A 483 -2.55 2.98 -19.07
C ILE A 483 -2.19 2.61 -17.62
N ALA A 484 -1.05 3.06 -17.09
CA ALA A 484 -0.69 2.83 -15.69
C ALA A 484 -1.67 3.52 -14.73
N GLU A 485 -2.06 4.77 -15.01
CA GLU A 485 -3.05 5.48 -14.20
C GLU A 485 -4.46 4.87 -14.34
N ALA A 486 -4.85 4.42 -15.54
CA ALA A 486 -6.10 3.69 -15.76
C ALA A 486 -6.13 2.34 -15.03
N LYS A 487 -5.02 1.59 -14.96
CA LYS A 487 -4.92 0.35 -14.17
C LYS A 487 -4.97 0.62 -12.66
N LYS A 488 -4.33 1.71 -12.21
CA LYS A 488 -4.32 2.17 -10.81
C LYS A 488 -5.70 2.63 -10.33
N ARG A 489 -6.44 3.37 -11.17
CA ARG A 489 -7.78 3.89 -10.86
C ARG A 489 -8.93 2.92 -11.23
N GLY A 490 -8.70 1.97 -12.14
CA GLY A 490 -9.81 1.27 -12.78
C GLY A 490 -10.64 2.23 -13.67
N LEU A 491 -11.74 1.71 -14.23
CA LEU A 491 -12.56 2.44 -15.21
C LEU A 491 -13.99 2.76 -14.72
N THR A 492 -14.30 2.53 -13.45
CA THR A 492 -15.60 2.90 -12.86
C THR A 492 -15.84 4.40 -12.98
N ASN A 493 -16.95 4.80 -13.62
CA ASN A 493 -17.32 6.20 -13.89
C ASN A 493 -16.25 7.03 -14.64
N SER A 494 -15.34 6.37 -15.35
CA SER A 494 -14.22 7.02 -16.05
C SER A 494 -14.63 7.61 -17.39
N LYS A 495 -14.09 8.78 -17.72
CA LYS A 495 -14.57 9.63 -18.82
C LYS A 495 -13.42 10.22 -19.65
N LEU A 496 -13.63 10.34 -20.96
CA LEU A 496 -12.88 11.24 -21.81
C LEU A 496 -13.78 12.45 -22.11
N ILE A 497 -13.29 13.65 -21.84
CA ILE A 497 -13.98 14.92 -22.13
C ILE A 497 -13.20 15.63 -23.23
N ILE A 498 -13.82 15.80 -24.39
CA ILE A 498 -13.26 16.49 -25.55
C ILE A 498 -13.93 17.86 -25.70
N THR A 499 -13.13 18.92 -25.70
CA THR A 499 -13.55 20.29 -26.05
C THR A 499 -12.66 20.85 -27.17
N ALA A 500 -13.00 22.02 -27.71
CA ALA A 500 -12.18 22.71 -28.70
C ALA A 500 -11.95 24.17 -28.30
N ASN A 501 -10.72 24.65 -28.50
CA ASN A 501 -10.29 26.04 -28.32
C ASN A 501 -9.12 26.30 -29.29
N TYR A 502 -9.46 26.31 -30.59
CA TYR A 502 -8.47 26.42 -31.67
C TYR A 502 -7.67 27.72 -31.57
N GLU A 503 -6.37 27.61 -31.81
CA GLU A 503 -5.49 28.75 -32.03
C GLU A 503 -5.57 29.14 -33.51
N ASN A 504 -5.75 30.44 -33.76
CA ASN A 504 -5.78 31.03 -35.10
C ASN A 504 -4.36 31.19 -35.66
#